data_AF-A0A453Q769-F1
#
_entry.id   AF-A0A453Q769-F1
#
_cell.length_a   1.000
_cell.length_b   1.000
_cell.length_c   1.000
_cell.angle_alpha   90.00
_cell.angle_beta   90.00
_cell.angle_gamma   90.00
#
_symmetry.space_group_name_H-M   'P 1'
#
loop_
_entity.id
_entity.type
_entity.pdbx_description
1 polymer ?
#
loop_
_entity_poly.entity_id
_entity_poly.type
_entity_poly.pdbx_seq_one_letter_code
_entity_poly.pdbx_strand_id
1 'polypeptide(L)'
;SSKVHSSRLSTSRETSWELDRSGVVGEKIKEDTRALVEIMVRRPEVETSNTDNNRVMVFAIVGVGGIGKTTLAQKVFNDEAINANFDTKIWLSVNQGFDKVELLRTAITWQGRRYSW
;
A
#
# COMPACT_ATOMS: atom_id res chain seq x y z
N SER A 1 36.43 -34.04 0.80
CA SER A 1 35.07 -34.15 0.26
C SER A 1 34.07 -33.55 1.22
N SER A 2 33.63 -32.31 1.00
CA SER A 2 32.56 -31.66 1.76
C SER A 2 31.30 -31.61 0.91
N LYS A 3 30.26 -32.28 1.38
CA LYS A 3 28.91 -32.28 0.80
C LYS A 3 28.18 -31.06 1.35
N VAL A 4 27.89 -30.07 0.50
CA VAL A 4 27.08 -28.91 0.89
C VAL A 4 25.62 -29.23 0.59
N HIS A 5 24.81 -29.35 1.63
CA HIS A 5 23.35 -29.34 1.56
C HIS A 5 22.91 -27.92 1.17
N SER A 6 22.33 -27.78 -0.03
CA SER A 6 21.61 -26.57 -0.43
C SER A 6 20.24 -26.59 0.26
N SER A 7 20.11 -25.82 1.34
CA SER A 7 18.82 -25.53 1.94
C SER A 7 18.04 -24.63 0.97
N ARG A 8 16.83 -25.08 0.62
CA ARG A 8 15.85 -24.32 -0.17
C ARG A 8 15.60 -22.98 0.51
N LEU A 9 16.13 -21.90 -0.06
CA LEU A 9 15.74 -20.54 0.28
C LEU A 9 14.25 -20.38 -0.05
N SER A 10 13.41 -20.25 0.97
CA SER A 10 12.04 -19.78 0.83
C SER A 10 12.10 -18.35 0.30
N THR A 11 11.88 -18.17 -1.00
CA THR A 11 11.72 -16.85 -1.63
C THR A 11 10.39 -16.25 -1.18
N SER A 12 10.44 -15.50 -0.09
CA SER A 12 9.37 -14.60 0.34
C SER A 12 9.02 -13.63 -0.78
N ARG A 13 7.75 -13.58 -1.21
CA ARG A 13 7.27 -12.71 -2.29
C ARG A 13 6.96 -11.32 -1.74
N GLU A 14 7.94 -10.45 -1.71
CA GLU A 14 7.77 -9.04 -1.33
C GLU A 14 7.14 -8.21 -2.47
N THR A 15 6.33 -7.20 -2.12
CA THR A 15 5.72 -6.25 -3.07
C THR A 15 6.32 -4.86 -2.88
N SER A 16 6.99 -4.32 -3.91
CA SER A 16 7.53 -2.94 -3.89
C SER A 16 6.43 -1.88 -4.06
N TRP A 17 6.65 -0.67 -3.55
CA TRP A 17 5.79 0.49 -3.85
C TRP A 17 6.13 1.13 -5.20
N GLU A 18 7.32 0.87 -5.74
CA GLU A 18 7.78 1.46 -6.99
C GLU A 18 6.99 0.92 -8.17
N LEU A 19 6.55 1.84 -9.03
CA LEU A 19 5.80 1.53 -10.23
C LEU A 19 6.65 1.76 -11.48
N ASP A 20 6.84 0.69 -12.23
CA ASP A 20 7.20 0.84 -13.64
C ASP A 20 5.97 1.33 -14.42
N ARG A 21 5.96 2.63 -14.72
CA ARG A 21 4.88 3.29 -15.46
C ARG A 21 4.84 2.88 -16.94
N SER A 22 5.92 2.32 -17.48
CA SER A 22 6.05 2.01 -18.90
C SER A 22 5.28 0.74 -19.32
N GLY A 23 5.06 -0.19 -18.39
CA GLY A 23 4.42 -1.48 -18.67
C GLY A 23 2.91 -1.57 -18.44
N VAL A 24 2.26 -0.53 -17.90
CA VAL A 24 0.84 -0.63 -17.49
C VAL A 24 -0.11 -0.01 -18.51
N VAL A 25 -0.77 -0.87 -19.29
CA VAL A 25 -1.73 -0.50 -20.35
C VAL A 25 -3.15 -0.91 -19.95
N GLY A 26 -4.17 -0.18 -20.43
CA GLY A 26 -5.59 -0.52 -20.27
C GLY A 26 -6.42 0.64 -19.69
N GLU A 27 -7.66 0.80 -20.18
CA GLU A 27 -8.55 1.88 -19.75
C GLU A 27 -9.19 1.58 -18.39
N LYS A 28 -9.65 0.35 -18.17
CA LYS A 28 -10.27 -0.06 -16.90
C LYS A 28 -9.39 0.23 -15.68
N ILE A 29 -8.08 -0.04 -15.76
CA ILE A 29 -7.18 0.23 -14.63
C ILE A 29 -7.02 1.73 -14.36
N LYS A 30 -7.10 2.58 -15.39
CA LYS A 30 -7.07 4.05 -15.23
C LYS A 30 -8.36 4.54 -14.58
N GLU A 31 -9.51 4.02 -15.04
CA GLU A 31 -10.84 4.35 -14.50
C GLU A 31 -10.96 3.94 -13.03
N ASP A 32 -10.59 2.69 -12.71
CA ASP A 32 -10.61 2.17 -11.33
C ASP A 32 -9.67 2.97 -10.42
N THR A 33 -8.49 3.38 -10.93
CA THR A 33 -7.56 4.24 -10.18
C THR A 33 -8.21 5.58 -9.85
N ARG A 34 -8.78 6.25 -10.86
CA ARG A 34 -9.42 7.56 -10.70
C ARG A 34 -10.57 7.51 -9.70
N ALA A 35 -11.44 6.50 -9.81
CA ALA A 35 -12.58 6.33 -8.91
C ALA A 35 -12.15 6.13 -7.46
N LEU A 36 -11.13 5.30 -7.21
CA LEU A 36 -10.62 5.08 -5.85
C LEU A 36 -9.97 6.34 -5.27
N VAL A 37 -9.16 7.05 -6.06
CA VAL A 37 -8.53 8.31 -5.65
C VAL A 37 -9.58 9.35 -5.28
N GLU A 38 -10.60 9.51 -6.11
CA GLU A 38 -11.69 10.46 -5.86
C GLU A 38 -12.40 10.19 -4.54
N ILE A 39 -12.68 8.92 -4.23
CA ILE A 39 -13.33 8.54 -2.96
C ILE A 39 -12.38 8.78 -1.77
N MET A 40 -11.09 8.46 -1.90
CA MET A 40 -10.11 8.65 -0.82
C MET A 40 -9.86 10.14 -0.51
N VAL A 41 -9.88 11.00 -1.52
CA VAL A 41 -9.66 12.45 -1.37
C VAL A 41 -10.92 13.16 -0.89
N ARG A 42 -12.10 12.69 -1.31
CA ARG A 42 -13.38 13.23 -0.81
C ARG A 42 -13.56 12.89 0.67
N ARG A 43 -13.22 13.84 1.53
CA ARG A 43 -13.64 13.80 2.94
C ARG A 43 -15.17 13.94 2.96
N PRO A 44 -15.91 13.02 3.62
CA PRO A 44 -17.35 13.16 3.71
C PRO A 44 -17.68 14.39 4.57
N GLU A 45 -18.23 15.42 3.95
CA GLU A 45 -18.82 16.57 4.63
C GLU A 45 -20.19 16.17 5.17
N VAL A 46 -20.32 15.95 6.50
CA VAL A 46 -21.54 16.33 7.23
C VAL A 46 -21.18 16.78 8.66
N GLU A 47 -21.61 18.00 8.88
CA GLU A 47 -21.89 18.82 10.05
C GLU A 47 -22.19 18.13 11.40
N THR A 48 -21.70 18.79 12.45
CA THR A 48 -22.20 18.82 13.85
C THR A 48 -22.19 17.52 14.65
N SER A 49 -21.16 17.33 15.45
CA SER A 49 -21.18 17.68 16.89
C SER A 49 -19.98 17.01 17.56
N ASN A 50 -19.29 17.76 18.40
CA ASN A 50 -18.11 17.39 19.19
C ASN A 50 -18.05 15.89 19.58
N THR A 51 -17.41 15.06 18.76
CA THR A 51 -16.67 13.84 19.15
C THR A 51 -15.96 13.26 17.93
N ASP A 52 -14.63 13.32 17.97
CA ASP A 52 -13.64 12.52 17.25
C ASP A 52 -13.58 12.59 15.71
N ASN A 53 -12.69 13.46 15.23
CA ASN A 53 -12.18 13.54 13.85
C ASN A 53 -11.41 12.28 13.38
N ASN A 54 -11.58 11.12 14.02
CA ASN A 54 -10.79 9.92 13.77
C ASN A 54 -11.57 8.86 12.96
N ARG A 55 -12.01 9.23 11.76
CA ARG A 55 -12.66 8.28 10.84
C ARG A 55 -11.61 7.46 10.10
N VAL A 56 -11.58 6.15 10.36
CA VAL A 56 -10.76 5.19 9.60
C VAL A 56 -11.56 4.70 8.39
N MET A 57 -10.99 4.80 7.19
CA MET A 57 -11.55 4.24 5.95
C MET A 57 -10.74 3.03 5.51
N VAL A 58 -11.43 1.95 5.11
CA VAL A 58 -10.79 0.71 4.65
C VAL A 58 -11.27 0.39 3.25
N PHE A 59 -10.33 0.17 2.32
CA PHE A 59 -10.59 -0.22 0.95
C PHE A 59 -9.97 -1.59 0.68
N ALA A 60 -10.75 -2.52 0.14
CA ALA A 60 -10.29 -3.86 -0.22
C ALA A 60 -10.33 -4.05 -1.75
N ILE A 61 -9.20 -4.44 -2.33
CA ILE A 61 -9.12 -4.84 -3.75
C ILE A 61 -9.12 -6.36 -3.80
N VAL A 62 -10.21 -6.95 -4.31
CA VAL A 62 -10.42 -8.41 -4.34
C VAL A 62 -10.50 -8.89 -5.78
N GLY A 63 -10.01 -10.11 -6.04
CA GLY A 63 -10.00 -10.70 -7.37
C GLY A 63 -9.00 -11.86 -7.49
N VAL A 64 -9.08 -12.57 -8.62
CA VAL A 64 -8.24 -13.75 -8.89
C VAL A 64 -6.73 -13.43 -8.94
N GLY A 65 -5.88 -14.45 -8.84
CA GLY A 65 -4.43 -14.30 -8.99
C GLY A 65 -4.06 -13.70 -10.35
N GLY A 66 -3.05 -12.84 -10.41
CA GLY A 66 -2.56 -12.25 -11.66
C GLY A 66 -3.40 -11.13 -12.26
N ILE A 67 -4.56 -10.78 -11.71
CA ILE A 67 -5.46 -9.77 -12.30
C ILE A 67 -5.01 -8.30 -12.13
N GLY A 68 -3.88 -8.06 -11.48
CA GLY A 68 -3.34 -6.70 -11.29
C GLY A 68 -3.82 -5.96 -10.04
N LYS A 69 -4.26 -6.65 -8.98
CA LYS A 69 -4.67 -6.02 -7.71
C LYS A 69 -3.59 -5.13 -7.11
N THR A 70 -2.37 -5.67 -7.00
CA THR A 70 -1.22 -4.93 -6.49
C THR A 70 -0.90 -3.76 -7.40
N THR A 71 -1.01 -3.93 -8.73
CA THR A 71 -0.80 -2.86 -9.71
C THR A 71 -1.79 -1.70 -9.53
N LEU A 72 -3.07 -2.00 -9.28
CA LEU A 72 -4.07 -0.98 -8.99
C LEU A 72 -3.77 -0.25 -7.66
N ALA A 73 -3.46 -1.00 -6.60
CA ALA A 73 -3.08 -0.41 -5.31
C ALA A 73 -1.85 0.50 -5.43
N GLN A 74 -0.83 0.06 -6.17
CA GLN A 74 0.35 0.86 -6.43
C GLN A 74 0.04 2.13 -7.23
N LYS A 75 -0.89 2.07 -8.20
CA LYS A 75 -1.30 3.25 -8.99
C LYS A 75 -2.00 4.29 -8.13
N VAL A 76 -2.92 3.86 -7.28
CA VAL A 76 -3.56 4.73 -6.28
C VAL A 76 -2.52 5.30 -5.32
N PHE A 77 -1.63 4.46 -4.78
CA PHE A 77 -0.62 4.88 -3.80
C PHE A 77 0.31 5.98 -4.34
N ASN A 78 0.66 5.93 -5.63
CA ASN A 78 1.57 6.88 -6.27
C ASN A 78 0.84 8.01 -7.04
N ASP A 79 -0.48 8.09 -6.95
CA ASP A 79 -1.27 9.14 -7.59
C ASP A 79 -0.95 10.51 -6.98
N GLU A 80 -0.92 11.54 -7.82
CA GLU A 80 -0.56 12.90 -7.41
C GLU A 80 -1.56 13.50 -6.42
N ALA A 81 -2.86 13.23 -6.60
CA ALA A 81 -3.87 13.72 -5.67
C ALA A 81 -3.73 13.03 -4.31
N ILE A 82 -3.36 11.75 -4.29
CA ILE A 82 -3.05 11.04 -3.04
C ILE A 82 -1.79 11.62 -2.38
N ASN A 83 -0.74 11.92 -3.15
CA ASN A 83 0.46 12.56 -2.62
C ASN A 83 0.19 13.95 -2.02
N ALA A 84 -0.72 14.71 -2.62
CA ALA A 84 -1.06 16.06 -2.17
C ALA A 84 -1.97 16.10 -0.93
N ASN A 85 -2.77 15.05 -0.70
CA ASN A 85 -3.78 15.03 0.38
C ASN A 85 -3.37 14.18 1.60
N PHE A 86 -2.32 13.36 1.49
CA PHE A 86 -1.87 12.47 2.57
C PHE A 86 -0.39 12.72 2.91
N ASP A 87 -0.15 13.38 4.05
CA ASP A 87 1.20 13.74 4.53
C ASP A 87 2.11 12.53 4.74
N THR A 88 1.53 11.40 5.15
CA THR A 88 2.23 10.15 5.40
C THR A 88 1.52 9.00 4.71
N LYS A 89 2.28 8.19 3.99
CA LYS A 89 1.81 6.97 3.34
C LYS A 89 2.82 5.86 3.58
N ILE A 90 2.33 4.67 3.90
CA ILE A 90 3.18 3.50 4.18
C ILE A 90 2.72 2.38 3.26
N TRP A 91 3.68 1.72 2.62
CA TRP A 91 3.45 0.51 1.83
C TRP A 91 4.11 -0.68 2.54
N LEU A 92 3.30 -1.65 2.95
CA LEU A 92 3.78 -2.84 3.65
C LEU A 92 3.39 -4.08 2.85
N SER A 93 4.39 -4.93 2.55
CA SER A 93 4.13 -6.29 2.09
C SER A 93 4.07 -7.22 3.31
N VAL A 94 3.14 -8.16 3.29
CA VAL A 94 2.97 -9.10 4.39
C VAL A 94 3.04 -10.52 3.83
N ASN A 95 4.06 -11.26 4.25
CA ASN A 95 4.29 -12.63 3.84
C ASN A 95 3.67 -13.64 4.82
N GLN A 96 3.55 -14.91 4.40
CA GLN A 96 3.09 -15.97 5.29
C GLN A 96 4.07 -16.10 6.47
N GLY A 97 3.55 -16.06 7.70
CA GLY A 97 4.36 -16.12 8.92
C GLY A 97 4.86 -14.77 9.46
N PHE A 98 4.26 -13.64 9.06
CA PHE A 98 4.64 -12.33 9.59
C PHE A 98 4.41 -12.19 11.11
N ASP A 99 5.33 -11.51 11.78
CA ASP A 99 5.17 -11.09 13.17
C ASP A 99 4.47 -9.71 13.25
N LYS A 100 3.39 -9.63 14.04
CA LYS A 100 2.58 -8.41 14.15
C LYS A 100 3.36 -7.25 14.80
N VAL A 101 4.21 -7.55 15.77
CA VAL A 101 5.02 -6.56 16.49
C VAL A 101 6.08 -6.01 15.55
N GLU A 102 6.75 -6.88 14.77
CA GLU A 102 7.73 -6.44 13.77
C GLU A 102 7.09 -5.62 12.64
N LEU A 103 5.89 -6.00 12.18
CA LEU A 103 5.14 -5.23 11.18
C LEU A 103 4.81 -3.82 11.70
N LEU A 104 4.31 -3.71 12.93
CA LEU A 104 3.97 -2.43 13.54
C LEU A 104 5.22 -1.58 13.81
N ARG A 105 6.31 -2.19 14.30
CA ARG A 105 7.60 -1.52 14.47
C ARG A 105 8.12 -0.98 13.14
N THR A 106 7.99 -1.76 12.08
CA THR A 106 8.35 -1.33 10.72
C THR A 106 7.51 -0.12 10.34
N ALA A 107 6.19 -0.18 10.43
CA ALA A 107 5.31 0.94 10.12
C ALA A 107 5.68 2.25 10.86
N ILE A 108 5.93 2.16 12.17
CA ILE A 108 6.33 3.32 12.99
C ILE A 108 7.71 3.84 12.58
N THR A 109 8.68 2.94 12.34
CA THR A 109 10.06 3.32 11.96
C THR A 109 10.11 4.03 10.60
N TRP A 110 9.29 3.58 9.64
CA TRP A 110 9.18 4.21 8.32
C TRP A 110 8.69 5.66 8.41
N GLN A 111 7.89 5.99 9.42
CA GLN A 111 7.45 7.36 9.69
C GLN A 111 8.53 8.16 10.46
N GLY A 112 9.15 7.55 11.49
CA GLY A 112 10.08 8.25 12.38
C GLY A 112 11.42 8.67 11.74
N ARG A 113 11.86 7.99 10.67
CA ARG A 113 13.11 8.31 9.95
C ARG A 113 13.11 9.62 9.16
N ARG A 114 11.97 10.33 9.10
CA ARG A 114 11.85 11.62 8.43
C ARG A 114 12.19 12.82 9.35
N TYR A 115 12.44 12.57 10.64
CA TYR A 115 12.83 13.57 11.64
C TYR A 115 14.09 13.11 12.41
N SER A 116 15.27 13.30 11.82
CA SER A 116 16.54 13.27 12.57
C SER A 116 17.42 14.40 12.04
N TRP A 117 17.75 15.35 12.92
CA TRP A 117 18.69 16.45 12.68
C TRP A 117 20.12 15.94 12.43
#